data_AF-A0A087RUW6-F1
#
_entry.id   AF-A0A087RUW6-F1
#
_cell.length_a   1.000
_cell.length_b   1.000
_cell.length_c   1.000
_cell.angle_alpha   90.00
_cell.angle_beta   90.00
_cell.angle_gamma   90.00
#
_symmetry.space_group_name_H-M   'P 1'
#
loop_
_entity.id
_entity.type
_entity.pdbx_description
1 polymer ?
#
loop_
_entity_poly.entity_id
_entity_poly.type
_entity_poly.pdbx_seq_one_letter_code
_entity_poly.pdbx_strand_id
1 'polypeptide(L)'
;MLQEYLKLNKNILIAFAASIIISAVIAQILSDQADYLNTTYTTIADYVIYFSVFSGLFYLDNRKKYRLKSGKTDTEKLKHDLKKLVTSLGIAEIVYTVVRWGLQYYFLVLNYDPYLASIVSQGLSTIIYMIVVNLSVKITRLYKDGN
;
A
#
# COMPACT_ATOMS: atom_id res chain seq x y z
N MET A 1 10.35 -19.04 2.35
CA MET A 1 10.86 -17.71 1.91
C MET A 1 10.18 -17.23 0.63
N LEU A 2 10.36 -17.87 -0.54
CA LEU A 2 9.70 -17.43 -1.79
C LEU A 2 8.16 -17.41 -1.71
N GLN A 3 7.55 -18.43 -1.10
CA GLN A 3 6.08 -18.48 -0.94
C GLN A 3 5.52 -17.38 -0.02
N GLU A 4 6.25 -16.99 1.03
CA GLU A 4 5.83 -15.90 1.91
C GLU A 4 6.00 -14.55 1.21
N TYR A 5 7.06 -14.39 0.41
CA TYR A 5 7.26 -13.22 -0.45
C TYR A 5 6.16 -13.05 -1.51
N LEU A 6 5.77 -14.15 -2.19
CA LEU A 6 4.69 -14.13 -3.18
C LEU A 6 3.33 -13.78 -2.53
N LYS A 7 3.05 -14.30 -1.34
CA LYS A 7 1.83 -13.94 -0.59
C LYS A 7 1.81 -12.47 -0.18
N LEU A 8 2.95 -11.93 0.25
CA LEU A 8 3.10 -10.51 0.57
C LEU A 8 2.78 -9.64 -0.65
N ASN A 9 3.44 -9.90 -1.79
CA ASN A 9 3.21 -9.15 -3.02
C ASN A 9 1.77 -9.27 -3.52
N LYS A 10 1.16 -10.45 -3.41
CA LYS A 10 -0.26 -10.66 -3.73
C LYS A 10 -1.15 -9.76 -2.86
N ASN A 11 -0.94 -9.72 -1.55
CA ASN A 11 -1.76 -8.91 -0.65
C ASN A 11 -1.59 -7.41 -0.89
N ILE A 12 -0.36 -6.97 -1.19
CA ILE A 12 -0.06 -5.59 -1.59
C ILE A 12 -0.82 -5.22 -2.87
N LEU A 13 -0.77 -6.06 -3.91
CA LEU A 13 -1.44 -5.79 -5.18
C LEU A 13 -2.96 -5.76 -5.06
N ILE A 14 -3.56 -6.67 -4.27
CA ILE A 14 -5.02 -6.64 -4.03
C ILE A 14 -5.41 -5.38 -3.26
N ALA A 15 -4.63 -4.97 -2.26
CA ALA A 15 -4.87 -3.75 -1.51
C ALA A 15 -4.77 -2.49 -2.41
N PHE A 16 -3.80 -2.45 -3.33
CA PHE A 16 -3.71 -1.39 -4.33
C PHE A 16 -4.89 -1.41 -5.31
N ALA A 17 -5.31 -2.58 -5.79
CA ALA A 17 -6.47 -2.66 -6.68
C ALA A 17 -7.76 -2.15 -6.01
N ALA A 18 -7.99 -2.51 -4.75
CA ALA A 18 -9.15 -2.03 -4.01
C ALA A 18 -9.09 -0.51 -3.76
N SER A 19 -7.91 0.01 -3.41
CA SER A 19 -7.74 1.44 -3.14
C SER A 19 -7.80 2.29 -4.40
N ILE A 20 -7.30 1.85 -5.56
CA ILE A 20 -7.41 2.56 -6.85
C ILE A 20 -8.88 2.87 -7.18
N ILE A 21 -9.77 1.89 -6.99
CA ILE A 21 -11.20 2.07 -7.34
C ILE A 21 -11.82 3.12 -6.42
N ILE A 22 -11.59 3.02 -5.11
CA ILE A 22 -12.20 3.92 -4.13
C ILE A 22 -11.59 5.32 -4.22
N SER A 23 -10.27 5.44 -4.38
CA SER A 23 -9.58 6.72 -4.49
C SER A 23 -9.98 7.47 -5.76
N ALA A 24 -10.25 6.78 -6.87
CA ALA A 24 -10.75 7.41 -8.09
C ALA A 24 -12.15 8.00 -7.90
N VAL A 25 -13.04 7.26 -7.23
CA VAL A 25 -14.38 7.77 -6.87
C VAL A 25 -14.28 8.99 -5.94
N ILE A 26 -13.41 8.95 -4.94
CA ILE A 26 -13.20 10.07 -4.01
C ILE A 26 -12.64 11.29 -4.74
N ALA A 27 -11.66 11.11 -5.63
CA ALA A 27 -11.12 12.20 -6.45
C ALA A 27 -12.22 12.86 -7.28
N GLN A 28 -13.14 12.06 -7.85
CA GLN A 28 -14.27 12.57 -8.60
C GLN A 28 -15.27 13.34 -7.73
N ILE A 29 -15.59 12.83 -6.53
CA ILE A 29 -16.48 13.52 -5.58
C ILE A 29 -15.89 14.87 -5.15
N LEU A 30 -14.56 14.97 -5.09
CA LEU A 30 -13.84 16.17 -4.73
C LEU A 30 -13.50 17.08 -5.93
N SER A 31 -14.12 16.88 -7.10
CA SER A 31 -13.80 17.63 -8.33
C SER A 31 -13.94 19.14 -8.19
N ASP A 32 -14.87 19.59 -7.35
CA ASP A 32 -15.15 21.02 -7.14
C ASP A 32 -14.27 21.65 -6.06
N GLN A 33 -13.37 20.87 -5.45
CA GLN A 33 -12.41 21.35 -4.46
C GLN A 33 -11.13 21.82 -5.15
N ALA A 34 -10.36 22.66 -4.46
CA ALA A 34 -9.04 23.05 -4.93
C ALA A 34 -8.14 21.81 -5.14
N ASP A 35 -7.32 21.82 -6.21
CA ASP A 35 -6.51 20.67 -6.63
C ASP A 35 -5.67 20.07 -5.51
N TYR A 36 -5.08 20.91 -4.66
CA TYR A 36 -4.26 20.46 -3.52
C TYR A 36 -5.11 19.80 -2.42
N LEU A 37 -6.35 20.25 -2.21
CA LEU A 37 -7.30 19.61 -1.27
C LEU A 37 -7.77 18.28 -1.83
N ASN A 38 -8.20 18.24 -3.09
CA ASN A 38 -8.58 17.02 -3.78
C ASN A 38 -7.47 15.97 -3.69
N THR A 39 -6.25 16.35 -4.07
CA THR A 39 -5.08 15.47 -4.02
C THR A 39 -4.82 14.96 -2.61
N THR A 40 -4.83 15.85 -1.61
CA THR A 40 -4.51 15.48 -0.23
C THR A 40 -5.54 14.51 0.34
N TYR A 41 -6.83 14.81 0.22
CA TYR A 41 -7.89 13.94 0.75
C TYR A 41 -7.99 12.62 -0.02
N THR A 42 -7.79 12.64 -1.34
CA THR A 42 -7.71 11.41 -2.14
C THR A 42 -6.56 10.52 -1.68
N THR A 43 -5.38 11.10 -1.45
CA THR A 43 -4.20 10.36 -0.99
C THR A 43 -4.39 9.80 0.42
N ILE A 44 -5.04 10.56 1.33
CA ILE A 44 -5.38 10.06 2.68
C ILE A 44 -6.36 8.88 2.57
N ALA A 45 -7.40 9.00 1.74
CA ALA A 45 -8.38 7.93 1.58
C ALA A 45 -7.76 6.67 0.97
N ASP A 46 -6.91 6.83 -0.05
CA ASP A 46 -6.08 5.76 -0.61
C ASP A 46 -5.33 5.01 0.50
N TYR A 47 -4.60 5.75 1.33
CA TYR A 47 -3.85 5.20 2.45
C TYR A 47 -4.70 4.40 3.44
N VAL A 48 -5.86 4.95 3.82
CA VAL A 48 -6.79 4.28 4.75
C VAL A 48 -7.30 2.97 4.17
N ILE A 49 -7.73 2.98 2.90
CA ILE A 49 -8.25 1.77 2.23
C ILE A 49 -7.15 0.75 2.04
N TYR A 50 -5.99 1.16 1.53
CA TYR A 50 -4.83 0.30 1.30
C TYR A 50 -4.45 -0.44 2.58
N PHE A 51 -4.18 0.27 3.68
CA PHE A 51 -3.76 -0.38 4.92
C PHE A 51 -4.86 -1.23 5.55
N SER A 52 -6.13 -0.84 5.41
CA SER A 52 -7.25 -1.63 5.92
C SER A 52 -7.36 -2.97 5.19
N VAL A 53 -7.34 -2.97 3.86
CA VAL A 53 -7.42 -4.17 3.03
C VAL A 53 -6.18 -5.03 3.21
N PHE A 54 -4.99 -4.43 3.16
CA PHE A 54 -3.73 -5.13 3.34
C PHE A 54 -3.65 -5.83 4.70
N SER A 55 -3.97 -5.12 5.80
CA SER A 55 -3.93 -5.68 7.15
C SER A 55 -4.96 -6.80 7.33
N GLY A 56 -6.16 -6.65 6.75
CA GLY A 56 -7.18 -7.69 6.75
C GLY A 56 -6.74 -8.96 6.02
N LEU A 57 -6.19 -8.82 4.81
CA LEU A 57 -5.65 -9.95 4.04
C LEU A 57 -4.47 -10.61 4.74
N PHE A 58 -3.55 -9.81 5.28
CA PHE A 58 -2.41 -10.32 6.06
C PHE A 58 -2.89 -11.13 7.26
N TYR A 59 -3.90 -10.65 7.99
CA TYR A 59 -4.49 -11.37 9.10
C TYR A 59 -5.08 -12.71 8.66
N LEU A 60 -5.91 -12.72 7.61
CA LEU A 60 -6.56 -13.93 7.12
C LEU A 60 -5.56 -15.00 6.64
N ASP A 61 -4.53 -14.58 5.91
CA ASP A 61 -3.52 -15.48 5.35
C ASP A 61 -2.61 -16.07 6.43
N ASN A 62 -2.36 -15.34 7.52
CA ASN A 62 -1.40 -15.73 8.54
C ASN A 62 -2.03 -16.28 9.82
N ARG A 63 -3.31 -16.04 10.15
CA ARG A 63 -3.93 -16.42 11.43
C ARG A 63 -3.72 -17.88 11.86
N LYS A 64 -3.60 -18.82 10.90
CA LYS A 64 -3.36 -20.25 11.16
C LYS A 64 -1.95 -20.52 11.69
N LYS A 65 -0.95 -19.74 11.25
CA LYS A 65 0.45 -19.82 11.71
C LYS A 65 0.62 -19.37 13.16
N TYR A 66 -0.27 -18.48 13.63
CA TYR A 66 -0.23 -17.90 14.99
C TYR A 66 -1.19 -18.60 15.95
N ARG A 67 -1.60 -19.85 15.69
CA ARG A 67 -2.53 -20.56 16.56
C ARG A 67 -1.83 -21.06 17.82
N LEU A 68 -2.34 -20.68 18.99
CA LEU A 68 -1.87 -21.12 20.30
C LEU A 68 -2.30 -22.57 20.56
N LYS A 69 -1.66 -23.21 21.54
CA LYS A 69 -2.07 -24.54 22.05
C LYS A 69 -3.52 -24.57 22.54
N SER A 70 -4.06 -23.42 22.97
CA SER A 70 -5.46 -23.26 23.38
C SER A 70 -6.47 -23.22 22.22
N GLY A 71 -6.00 -23.27 20.97
CA GLY A 71 -6.83 -23.15 19.77
C GLY A 71 -7.15 -21.71 19.36
N LYS A 72 -6.92 -20.72 20.23
CA LYS A 72 -7.05 -19.29 19.91
C LYS A 72 -5.88 -18.80 19.05
N THR A 73 -6.10 -17.77 18.24
CA THR A 73 -5.03 -17.09 17.51
C THR A 73 -4.31 -16.09 18.43
N ASP A 74 -2.98 -16.12 18.44
CA ASP A 74 -2.13 -15.12 19.06
C ASP A 74 -2.17 -13.81 18.25
N THR A 75 -3.20 -13.01 18.50
CA THR A 75 -3.43 -11.75 17.78
C THR A 75 -2.38 -10.69 18.10
N GLU A 76 -1.80 -10.72 19.29
CA GLU A 76 -0.79 -9.76 19.71
C GLU A 76 0.50 -9.96 18.93
N LYS A 77 0.97 -11.20 18.82
CA LYS A 77 2.14 -11.53 18.00
C LYS A 77 1.89 -11.27 16.51
N LEU A 78 0.69 -11.56 16.01
CA LEU A 78 0.32 -11.29 14.62
C LEU A 78 0.29 -9.79 14.30
N LYS A 79 -0.26 -8.95 15.20
CA LYS A 79 -0.23 -7.49 15.08
C LYS A 79 1.19 -6.94 15.17
N HIS A 80 2.02 -7.51 16.05
CA HIS A 80 3.43 -7.11 16.17
C HIS A 80 4.20 -7.38 14.86
N ASP A 81 4.03 -8.56 14.28
CA ASP A 81 4.69 -8.90 13.01
C ASP A 81 4.16 -8.07 11.83
N LEU A 82 2.85 -7.75 11.80
CA LEU A 82 2.28 -6.82 10.84
C LEU A 82 2.92 -5.42 10.96
N LYS A 83 3.06 -4.89 12.18
CA LYS A 83 3.73 -3.59 12.40
C LYS A 83 5.17 -3.64 11.91
N LYS A 84 5.93 -4.68 12.26
CA LYS A 84 7.32 -4.85 11.81
C LYS A 84 7.43 -4.90 10.29
N LEU A 85 6.49 -5.58 9.63
CA LEU A 85 6.39 -5.65 8.19
C LEU A 85 6.13 -4.27 7.57
N VAL A 86 5.11 -3.53 8.04
CA VAL A 86 4.81 -2.18 7.54
C VAL A 86 6.00 -1.24 7.75
N THR A 87 6.64 -1.28 8.93
CA THR A 87 7.86 -0.50 9.20
C THR A 87 8.99 -0.85 8.22
N SER A 88 9.15 -2.12 7.85
CA SER A 88 10.17 -2.52 6.87
C SER A 88 9.92 -2.00 5.46
N LEU A 89 8.66 -1.67 5.13
CA LEU A 89 8.27 -1.07 3.85
C LEU A 89 8.34 0.47 3.88
N GLY A 90 8.71 1.08 5.00
CA GLY A 90 8.59 2.53 5.23
C GLY A 90 9.26 3.41 4.16
N ILE A 91 10.41 3.01 3.62
CA ILE A 91 11.07 3.77 2.52
C ILE A 91 10.19 3.75 1.27
N ALA A 92 9.64 2.59 0.91
CA ALA A 92 8.75 2.47 -0.24
C ALA A 92 7.46 3.27 -0.04
N GLU A 93 6.90 3.27 1.17
CA GLU A 93 5.71 4.05 1.52
C GLU A 93 5.93 5.56 1.38
N ILE A 94 7.06 6.08 1.87
CA ILE A 94 7.40 7.51 1.74
C ILE A 94 7.53 7.89 0.27
N VAL A 95 8.27 7.10 -0.51
CA VAL A 95 8.44 7.34 -1.96
C VAL A 95 7.09 7.30 -2.67
N TYR A 96 6.26 6.30 -2.37
CA TYR A 96 4.92 6.19 -2.92
C TYR A 96 4.08 7.42 -2.60
N THR A 97 4.04 7.86 -1.33
CA THR A 97 3.25 9.02 -0.91
C THR A 97 3.61 10.27 -1.71
N VAL A 98 4.92 10.57 -1.80
CA VAL A 98 5.42 11.77 -2.48
C VAL A 98 5.12 11.72 -3.98
N VAL A 99 5.38 10.59 -4.63
CA VAL A 99 5.14 10.42 -6.06
C VAL A 99 3.63 10.45 -6.36
N ARG A 100 2.81 9.77 -5.56
CA ARG A 100 1.35 9.69 -5.70
C ARG A 100 0.71 11.06 -5.61
N TRP A 101 1.07 11.81 -4.58
CA TRP A 101 0.56 13.16 -4.35
C TRP A 101 1.03 14.09 -5.45
N GLY A 102 2.33 14.09 -5.77
CA GLY A 102 2.92 14.94 -6.80
C GLY A 102 2.31 14.73 -8.19
N LEU A 103 2.11 13.47 -8.60
CA LEU A 103 1.52 13.13 -9.89
C LEU A 103 0.04 13.53 -9.98
N GLN A 104 -0.78 13.22 -8.97
CA GLN A 104 -2.20 13.61 -9.01
C GLN A 104 -2.35 15.13 -9.01
N TYR A 105 -1.62 15.83 -8.14
CA TYR A 105 -1.65 17.29 -8.11
C TYR A 105 -1.26 17.88 -9.46
N TYR A 106 -0.18 17.37 -10.06
CA TYR A 106 0.27 17.80 -11.37
C TYR A 106 -0.80 17.58 -12.46
N PHE A 107 -1.47 16.43 -12.47
CA PHE A 107 -2.55 16.16 -13.43
C PHE A 107 -3.77 17.05 -13.21
N LEU A 108 -4.17 17.32 -11.96
CA LEU A 108 -5.30 18.20 -11.67
C LEU A 108 -5.02 19.65 -12.10
N VAL A 109 -3.80 20.15 -11.86
CA VAL A 109 -3.38 21.50 -12.31
C VAL A 109 -3.40 21.63 -13.84
N LEU A 110 -3.18 20.53 -14.56
CA LEU A 110 -3.32 20.48 -16.02
C LEU A 110 -4.77 20.30 -16.49
N ASN A 111 -5.75 20.34 -15.58
CA ASN A 111 -7.18 20.15 -15.83
C ASN A 111 -7.54 18.77 -16.41
N TYR A 112 -6.77 17.74 -16.07
CA TYR A 112 -7.21 16.37 -16.33
C TYR A 112 -8.39 16.00 -15.42
N ASP A 113 -9.25 15.12 -15.94
CA ASP A 113 -10.35 14.54 -15.19
C ASP A 113 -9.88 13.92 -13.85
N PRO A 114 -10.47 14.27 -12.69
CA PRO A 114 -10.00 13.80 -11.39
C PRO A 114 -10.00 12.29 -11.21
N TYR A 115 -10.99 11.59 -11.77
CA TYR A 115 -11.06 10.14 -11.73
C TYR A 115 -9.85 9.52 -12.46
N LEU A 116 -9.56 9.97 -13.68
CA LEU A 116 -8.39 9.52 -14.45
C LEU A 116 -7.07 9.94 -13.80
N ALA A 117 -6.97 11.17 -13.30
CA ALA A 117 -5.80 11.69 -12.61
C ALA A 117 -5.42 10.80 -11.42
N SER A 118 -6.43 10.35 -10.64
CA SER A 118 -6.25 9.45 -9.51
C SER A 118 -5.77 8.06 -9.95
N ILE A 119 -6.40 7.45 -10.96
CA ILE A 119 -6.00 6.11 -11.46
C ILE A 119 -4.57 6.11 -11.99
N VAL A 120 -4.21 7.06 -12.84
CA VAL A 120 -2.90 7.08 -13.51
C VAL A 120 -1.79 7.35 -12.51
N SER A 121 -1.95 8.35 -11.65
CA SER A 121 -0.97 8.67 -10.61
C SER A 121 -0.79 7.51 -9.63
N GLN A 122 -1.86 6.83 -9.24
CA GLN A 122 -1.79 5.64 -8.39
C GLN A 122 -1.11 4.46 -9.05
N GLY A 123 -1.44 4.18 -10.31
CA GLY A 123 -0.83 3.11 -11.09
C GLY A 123 0.69 3.30 -11.21
N LEU A 124 1.13 4.50 -11.60
CA LEU A 124 2.56 4.83 -11.72
C LEU A 124 3.27 4.73 -10.37
N SER A 125 2.67 5.25 -9.32
CA SER A 125 3.23 5.20 -7.96
C SER A 125 3.34 3.77 -7.45
N THR A 126 2.36 2.92 -7.75
CA THR A 126 2.38 1.48 -7.39
C THR A 126 3.52 0.75 -8.09
N ILE A 127 3.78 1.04 -9.37
CA ILE A 127 4.92 0.46 -10.10
C ILE A 127 6.25 0.87 -9.42
N ILE A 128 6.41 2.14 -9.09
CA ILE A 128 7.59 2.67 -8.40
C ILE A 128 7.73 2.02 -7.02
N TYR A 129 6.63 1.92 -6.27
CA TYR A 129 6.59 1.25 -4.96
C TYR A 129 7.12 -0.18 -5.06
N MET A 130 6.62 -0.96 -6.00
CA MET A 130 7.06 -2.35 -6.18
C MET A 130 8.55 -2.42 -6.53
N ILE A 131 9.08 -1.50 -7.33
CA ILE A 131 10.51 -1.42 -7.62
C ILE A 131 11.30 -1.14 -6.33
N VAL A 132 10.89 -0.15 -5.53
CA VAL A 132 11.57 0.22 -4.28
C VAL A 132 11.53 -0.91 -3.26
N VAL A 133 10.40 -1.63 -3.13
CA VAL A 133 10.29 -2.80 -2.26
C VAL A 133 11.26 -3.90 -2.69
N ASN A 134 11.25 -4.28 -3.97
CA ASN A 134 12.14 -5.31 -4.51
C ASN A 134 13.63 -4.94 -4.32
N LEU A 135 13.99 -3.68 -4.57
CA LEU A 135 15.35 -3.18 -4.36
C LEU A 135 15.74 -3.17 -2.88
N SER A 136 14.84 -2.74 -2.00
CA SER A 136 15.08 -2.70 -0.55
C SER A 136 15.37 -4.11 -0.02
N VAL A 137 14.60 -5.12 -0.44
CA VAL A 137 14.84 -6.53 -0.08
C VAL A 137 16.20 -7.01 -0.60
N LYS A 138 16.58 -6.63 -1.83
CA LYS A 138 17.87 -7.02 -2.43
C LYS A 138 19.07 -6.36 -1.73
N ILE A 139 18.98 -5.07 -1.42
CA ILE A 139 20.06 -4.27 -0.81
C ILE A 139 20.27 -4.67 0.65
N THR A 140 19.19 -4.83 1.42
CA THR A 140 19.28 -5.15 2.84
C THR A 140 19.80 -6.57 3.11
N ARG A 141 20.00 -7.41 2.07
CA ARG A 141 20.39 -8.82 2.22
C ARG A 141 19.62 -9.50 3.35
N LEU A 142 18.31 -9.21 3.47
CA LEU A 142 17.45 -9.82 4.49
C LEU A 142 17.41 -11.36 4.39
N TYR A 143 18.01 -11.91 3.33
CA TYR A 143 18.19 -13.32 3.02
C TYR A 143 19.64 -13.69 2.64
N LYS A 144 20.66 -13.09 3.27
CA LYS A 144 21.97 -13.77 3.28
C LYS A 144 21.87 -14.95 4.23
N ASP A 145 21.82 -16.15 3.67
CA ASP A 145 22.19 -17.37 4.38
C ASP A 145 23.52 -17.11 5.10
N GLY A 146 23.55 -17.48 6.38
CA GLY A 146 24.78 -17.46 7.16
C GLY A 146 25.85 -18.27 6.43
N ASN A 147 27.04 -17.67 6.30
CA ASN A 147 28.26 -18.47 6.22
C ASN A 147 28.51 -19.09 7.59
#